data_AF-A0A1M5R3P7-F1
#
_entry.id   AF-A0A1M5R3P7-F1
#
_cell.length_a   1.000
_cell.length_b   1.000
_cell.length_c   1.000
_cell.angle_alpha   90.00
_cell.angle_beta   90.00
_cell.angle_gamma   90.00
#
_symmetry.space_group_name_H-M   'P 1'
#
loop_
_entity.id
_entity.type
_entity.pdbx_description
1 polymer ?
#
loop_
_entity_poly.entity_id
_entity_poly.type
_entity_poly.pdbx_seq_one_letter_code
_entity_poly.pdbx_strand_id
1 'polypeptide(L)'
;MVIVFRNLLAMIGAVCVLASCTQSYEATVRLGTQKSASMTVEGMFGLHSDWHRTFTISDGANTSSIELFPDTGWWRGSHLFLHGSGTYVLHEGQLGCTRFALEPLTFDPPERILCAKTSQSDTDVEAAQDRLNGYPKSRFYEGLYYIGRFIEAHASGSDNTDAPLVFQTHEHHPETELPARL
;
A
#
# COMPACT_ATOMS: atom_id res chain seq x y z
N MET A 1 -54.43 9.00 17.10
CA MET A 1 -53.52 8.82 15.94
C MET A 1 -52.33 9.80 15.94
N VAL A 2 -51.87 10.29 17.09
CA VAL A 2 -50.72 11.24 17.19
C VAL A 2 -49.53 10.59 17.93
N ILE A 3 -49.80 9.60 18.78
CA ILE A 3 -48.79 8.92 19.61
C ILE A 3 -47.89 7.99 18.78
N VAL A 4 -48.44 7.36 17.73
CA VAL A 4 -47.68 6.43 16.85
C VAL A 4 -46.63 7.17 16.00
N PHE A 5 -46.95 8.38 15.54
CA PHE A 5 -46.03 9.22 14.76
C PHE A 5 -44.83 9.73 15.58
N ARG A 6 -45.04 10.02 16.87
CA ARG A 6 -43.99 10.52 17.78
C ARG A 6 -42.94 9.46 18.11
N ASN A 7 -43.33 8.19 18.18
CA ASN A 7 -42.42 7.08 18.44
C ASN A 7 -41.67 6.62 17.17
N LEU A 8 -42.26 6.79 15.98
CA LEU A 8 -41.61 6.46 14.70
C LEU A 8 -40.46 7.43 14.35
N LEU A 9 -40.66 8.73 14.61
CA LEU A 9 -39.62 9.77 14.40
C LEU A 9 -38.43 9.62 15.35
N ALA A 10 -38.65 9.16 16.58
CA ALA A 10 -37.57 8.88 17.54
C ALA A 10 -36.71 7.68 17.12
N MET A 11 -37.31 6.65 16.50
CA MET A 11 -36.59 5.51 15.94
C MET A 11 -35.75 5.89 14.71
N ILE A 12 -36.27 6.72 13.80
CA ILE A 12 -35.51 7.19 12.63
C ILE A 12 -34.35 8.09 13.05
N GLY A 13 -34.54 8.95 14.06
CA GLY A 13 -33.48 9.78 14.62
C GLY A 13 -32.34 8.97 15.28
N ALA A 14 -32.66 7.85 15.93
CA ALA A 14 -31.66 6.95 16.52
C ALA A 14 -30.88 6.14 15.45
N VAL A 15 -31.49 5.83 14.31
CA VAL A 15 -30.83 5.09 13.21
C VAL A 15 -29.86 5.99 12.42
N CYS A 16 -30.13 7.29 12.29
CA CYS A 16 -29.21 8.21 11.60
C CYS A 16 -27.94 8.56 12.39
N VAL A 17 -27.92 8.39 13.72
CA VAL A 17 -26.73 8.63 14.56
C VAL A 17 -25.71 7.46 14.48
N LEU A 18 -26.14 6.30 13.97
CA LEU A 18 -25.29 5.13 13.74
C LEU A 18 -24.75 5.05 12.30
N ALA A 19 -24.97 6.08 11.47
CA ALA A 19 -24.19 6.26 10.24
C ALA A 19 -22.77 6.72 10.63
N SER A 20 -22.02 5.78 11.22
CA SER A 20 -20.64 5.93 11.64
C SER A 20 -19.84 6.53 10.50
N CYS A 21 -19.11 7.62 10.77
CA CYS A 21 -18.00 8.03 9.93
C CYS A 21 -17.04 6.85 9.79
N THR A 22 -17.01 6.21 8.62
CA THR A 22 -15.90 5.32 8.27
C THR A 22 -14.66 6.20 8.13
N GLN A 23 -13.65 5.94 8.96
CA GLN A 23 -12.42 6.71 8.94
C GLN A 23 -11.54 6.15 7.83
N SER A 24 -11.10 7.03 6.94
CA SER A 24 -10.18 6.72 5.86
C SER A 24 -8.83 7.38 6.12
N TYR A 25 -7.76 6.68 5.77
CA TYR A 25 -6.38 7.11 5.98
C TYR A 25 -5.58 6.92 4.71
N GLU A 26 -4.68 7.86 4.42
CA GLU A 26 -3.88 7.86 3.20
C GLU A 26 -2.40 8.04 3.52
N ALA A 27 -1.55 7.26 2.86
CA ALA A 27 -0.12 7.46 2.81
C ALA A 27 0.32 7.64 1.36
N THR A 28 1.17 8.64 1.12
CA THR A 28 1.62 9.01 -0.24
C THR A 28 3.14 9.03 -0.32
N VAL A 29 3.68 8.57 -1.44
CA VAL A 29 5.08 8.70 -1.82
C VAL A 29 5.22 9.44 -3.16
N ARG A 30 6.22 10.31 -3.26
CA ARG A 30 6.60 10.97 -4.51
C ARG A 30 7.56 10.08 -5.30
N LEU A 31 7.24 9.84 -6.56
CA LEU A 31 8.05 9.04 -7.50
C LEU A 31 8.77 9.90 -8.55
N GLY A 32 8.57 11.22 -8.47
CA GLY A 32 9.20 12.24 -9.31
C GLY A 32 8.64 13.63 -8.94
N THR A 33 8.98 14.65 -9.74
CA THR A 33 8.57 16.05 -9.45
C THR A 33 7.06 16.22 -9.33
N GLN A 34 6.28 15.53 -10.17
CA GLN A 34 4.81 15.61 -10.18
C GLN A 34 4.14 14.23 -10.08
N LYS A 35 4.93 13.16 -9.95
CA LYS A 35 4.45 11.78 -9.97
C LYS A 35 4.36 11.23 -8.56
N SER A 36 3.32 10.45 -8.27
CA SER A 36 3.12 9.87 -6.95
C SER A 36 2.44 8.51 -7.01
N ALA A 37 2.58 7.78 -5.92
CA ALA A 37 1.73 6.65 -5.58
C ALA A 37 1.19 6.86 -4.16
N SER A 38 -0.07 6.52 -3.94
CA SER A 38 -0.69 6.56 -2.62
C SER A 38 -1.46 5.29 -2.34
N MET A 39 -1.55 4.97 -1.06
CA MET A 39 -2.40 3.91 -0.54
C MET A 39 -3.40 4.52 0.41
N THR A 40 -4.65 4.13 0.25
CA THR A 40 -5.74 4.52 1.13
C THR A 40 -6.28 3.27 1.81
N VAL A 41 -6.52 3.35 3.13
CA VAL A 41 -7.22 2.32 3.90
C VAL A 41 -8.49 2.90 4.51
N GLU A 42 -9.59 2.14 4.44
CA GLU A 42 -10.88 2.49 5.04
C GLU A 42 -11.36 1.35 5.94
N GLY A 43 -11.77 1.68 7.16
CA GLY A 43 -12.18 0.67 8.14
C GLY A 43 -13.46 -0.05 7.73
N MET A 44 -13.44 -1.38 7.80
CA MET A 44 -14.64 -2.21 7.58
C MET A 44 -15.56 -2.17 8.82
N PHE A 45 -16.87 -2.25 8.62
CA PHE A 45 -17.84 -2.37 9.73
C PHE A 45 -17.68 -3.74 10.42
N GLY A 46 -16.96 -3.78 11.53
CA GLY A 46 -16.58 -5.02 12.23
C GLY A 46 -15.41 -4.77 13.18
N LEU A 47 -15.01 -5.76 13.97
CA LEU A 47 -13.93 -5.63 14.95
C LEU A 47 -12.61 -5.13 14.31
N HIS A 48 -11.85 -4.35 15.08
CA HIS A 48 -10.63 -3.65 14.68
C HIS A 48 -9.63 -4.52 13.90
N SER A 49 -9.08 -3.94 12.82
CA SER A 49 -8.00 -4.41 11.91
C SER A 49 -8.42 -4.90 10.53
N ASP A 50 -9.71 -4.84 10.16
CA ASP A 50 -10.14 -5.14 8.80
C ASP A 50 -10.24 -3.86 7.94
N TRP A 51 -9.56 -3.83 6.79
CA TRP A 51 -9.44 -2.64 5.95
C TRP A 51 -9.77 -2.91 4.48
N HIS A 52 -10.60 -2.03 3.90
CA HIS A 52 -10.64 -1.83 2.46
C HIS A 52 -9.42 -1.04 2.03
N ARG A 53 -8.73 -1.51 0.99
CA ARG A 53 -7.44 -0.95 0.57
C ARG A 53 -7.49 -0.56 -0.90
N THR A 54 -7.12 0.69 -1.19
CA THR A 54 -7.05 1.22 -2.55
C THR A 54 -5.64 1.70 -2.81
N PHE A 55 -5.10 1.37 -3.99
CA PHE A 55 -3.82 1.89 -4.43
C PHE A 55 -4.03 2.82 -5.64
N THR A 56 -3.51 4.03 -5.53
CA THR A 56 -3.67 5.09 -6.52
C THR A 56 -2.31 5.53 -7.03
N ILE A 57 -2.22 5.75 -8.34
CA ILE A 57 -1.02 6.25 -9.01
C ILE A 57 -1.37 7.54 -9.75
N SER A 58 -0.41 8.47 -9.80
CA SER A 58 -0.57 9.74 -10.53
C SER A 58 0.68 10.09 -11.31
N ASP A 59 0.48 10.57 -12.54
CA ASP A 59 1.52 11.17 -13.39
C ASP A 59 1.61 12.71 -13.22
N GLY A 60 0.77 13.29 -12.34
CA GLY A 60 0.65 14.74 -12.09
C GLY A 60 -0.48 15.42 -12.85
N ALA A 61 -1.00 14.81 -13.93
CA ALA A 61 -2.14 15.28 -14.70
C ALA A 61 -3.36 14.36 -14.54
N ASN A 62 -3.11 13.06 -14.46
CA ASN A 62 -4.09 11.99 -14.38
C ASN A 62 -3.87 11.15 -13.12
N THR A 63 -4.89 10.42 -12.73
CA THR A 63 -4.86 9.44 -11.65
C THR A 63 -5.52 8.15 -12.08
N SER A 64 -5.01 7.02 -11.61
CA SER A 64 -5.62 5.70 -11.80
C SER A 64 -5.57 4.94 -10.48
N SER A 65 -6.60 4.15 -10.20
CA SER A 65 -6.71 3.41 -8.94
C SER A 65 -7.11 1.96 -9.16
N ILE A 66 -6.68 1.10 -8.24
CA ILE A 66 -7.16 -0.28 -8.12
C ILE A 66 -7.54 -0.59 -6.67
N GLU A 67 -8.48 -1.51 -6.50
CA GLU A 67 -8.72 -2.15 -5.22
C GLU A 67 -7.66 -3.22 -4.99
N LEU A 68 -7.05 -3.20 -3.81
CA LEU A 68 -6.20 -4.28 -3.33
C LEU A 68 -7.07 -5.27 -2.56
N PHE A 69 -6.52 -6.48 -2.33
CA PHE A 69 -7.21 -7.47 -1.51
C PHE A 69 -7.51 -6.88 -0.12
N PRO A 70 -8.70 -7.05 0.47
CA PRO A 70 -8.97 -6.55 1.81
C PRO A 70 -7.96 -7.10 2.82
N ASP A 71 -7.51 -6.28 3.75
CA ASP A 71 -6.75 -6.81 4.89
C ASP A 71 -7.70 -7.24 5.99
N THR A 72 -7.40 -8.35 6.64
CA THR A 72 -8.10 -8.86 7.81
C THR A 72 -7.24 -8.76 9.09
N GLY A 73 -6.36 -7.76 9.15
CA GLY A 73 -5.44 -7.48 10.25
C GLY A 73 -4.15 -8.32 10.26
N TRP A 74 -3.84 -9.00 9.16
CA TRP A 74 -2.66 -9.88 9.05
C TRP A 74 -1.63 -9.35 8.06
N TRP A 75 -1.99 -8.33 7.28
CA TRP A 75 -1.11 -7.64 6.36
C TRP A 75 0.07 -7.01 7.09
N ARG A 76 1.27 -7.24 6.57
CA ARG A 76 2.54 -6.74 7.14
C ARG A 76 3.10 -5.56 6.35
N GLY A 77 2.30 -4.98 5.47
CA GLY A 77 2.70 -3.92 4.57
C GLY A 77 2.87 -4.36 3.13
N SER A 78 2.96 -3.36 2.24
CA SER A 78 3.20 -3.54 0.81
C SER A 78 4.47 -2.83 0.43
N HIS A 79 5.39 -3.55 -0.21
CA HIS A 79 6.67 -3.01 -0.63
C HIS A 79 6.55 -2.37 -2.00
N LEU A 80 7.23 -1.25 -2.19
CA LEU A 80 7.26 -0.52 -3.44
C LEU A 80 8.67 -0.57 -4.05
N PHE A 81 8.71 -0.91 -5.34
CA PHE A 81 9.95 -1.08 -6.08
C PHE A 81 9.91 -0.35 -7.43
N LEU A 82 11.10 -0.03 -7.93
CA LEU A 82 11.37 0.32 -9.32
C LEU A 82 12.07 -0.86 -10.00
N HIS A 83 11.57 -1.31 -11.14
CA HIS A 83 12.25 -2.30 -11.98
C HIS A 83 13.21 -1.61 -12.95
N GLY A 84 14.26 -2.30 -13.38
CA GLY A 84 15.25 -1.80 -14.36
C GLY A 84 14.67 -1.31 -15.69
N SER A 85 13.44 -1.71 -16.06
CA SER A 85 12.71 -1.21 -17.24
C SER A 85 12.09 0.17 -17.05
N GLY A 86 12.02 0.70 -15.83
CA GLY A 86 11.27 1.92 -15.49
C GLY A 86 9.84 1.67 -15.00
N THR A 87 9.38 0.42 -15.00
CA THR A 87 8.09 0.00 -14.44
C THR A 87 8.16 -0.06 -12.91
N TYR A 88 7.10 0.34 -12.23
CA TYR A 88 6.98 0.23 -10.78
C TYR A 88 6.24 -1.04 -10.38
N VAL A 89 6.57 -1.53 -9.20
CA VAL A 89 5.99 -2.76 -8.65
C VAL A 89 5.58 -2.54 -7.21
N LEU A 90 4.30 -2.77 -6.91
CA LEU A 90 3.78 -2.92 -5.55
C LEU A 90 3.69 -4.42 -5.23
N HIS A 91 4.47 -4.88 -4.26
CA HIS A 91 4.54 -6.28 -3.83
C HIS A 91 3.81 -6.45 -2.49
N GLU A 92 2.79 -7.31 -2.45
CA GLU A 92 1.94 -7.56 -1.27
C GLU A 92 2.24 -8.92 -0.59
N GLY A 93 3.31 -9.59 -1.00
CA GLY A 93 3.77 -10.85 -0.40
C GLY A 93 3.01 -12.01 -1.02
N GLN A 94 2.22 -12.72 -0.22
CA GLN A 94 1.40 -13.85 -0.67
C GLN A 94 0.33 -13.46 -1.69
N LEU A 95 -0.12 -12.21 -1.66
CA LEU A 95 -1.11 -11.66 -2.58
C LEU A 95 -0.52 -11.28 -3.94
N GLY A 96 0.81 -11.41 -4.09
CA GLY A 96 1.51 -11.23 -5.35
C GLY A 96 1.96 -9.80 -5.59
N CYS A 97 1.98 -9.42 -6.87
CA CYS A 97 2.53 -8.17 -7.35
C CYS A 97 1.58 -7.45 -8.30
N THR A 98 1.46 -6.15 -8.08
CA THR A 98 0.82 -5.21 -8.99
C THR A 98 1.90 -4.41 -9.71
N ARG A 99 1.88 -4.44 -11.05
CA ARG A 99 2.79 -3.68 -11.91
C ARG A 99 2.08 -2.43 -12.41
N PHE A 100 2.79 -1.30 -12.46
CA PHE A 100 2.26 -0.08 -13.02
C PHE A 100 3.33 0.79 -13.68
N ALA A 101 2.90 1.58 -14.66
CA ALA A 101 3.71 2.61 -15.29
C ALA A 101 3.05 3.98 -15.08
N LEU A 102 3.88 5.03 -15.02
CA LEU A 102 3.42 6.41 -14.90
C LEU A 102 3.42 7.13 -16.26
N GLU A 103 4.06 6.55 -17.29
CA GLU A 103 4.13 7.08 -18.65
C GLU A 103 4.15 5.92 -19.67
N PRO A 104 3.01 5.60 -20.33
CA PRO A 104 1.66 6.09 -20.02
C PRO A 104 1.17 5.59 -18.65
N LEU A 105 0.24 6.33 -18.03
CA LEU A 105 -0.36 5.95 -16.75
C LEU A 105 -1.21 4.69 -16.91
N THR A 106 -0.73 3.54 -16.45
CA THR A 106 -1.45 2.27 -16.56
C THR A 106 -1.08 1.30 -15.45
N PHE A 107 -2.06 0.51 -15.03
CA PHE A 107 -1.82 -0.77 -14.37
C PHE A 107 -1.62 -1.84 -15.44
N ASP A 108 -0.83 -2.86 -15.11
CA ASP A 108 -0.50 -3.97 -16.02
C ASP A 108 0.16 -3.55 -17.36
N PRO A 109 1.31 -2.87 -17.30
CA PRO A 109 2.06 -2.57 -18.51
C PRO A 109 2.64 -3.88 -19.12
N PRO A 110 2.98 -3.89 -20.41
CA PRO A 110 3.30 -5.13 -21.15
C PRO A 110 4.57 -5.83 -20.66
N GLU A 111 5.45 -5.13 -19.92
CA GLU A 111 6.69 -5.70 -19.38
C GLU A 111 6.39 -6.82 -18.38
N ARG A 112 6.83 -8.03 -18.71
CA ARG A 112 6.74 -9.19 -17.82
C ARG A 112 7.80 -9.08 -16.74
N ILE A 113 7.40 -8.60 -15.56
CA ILE A 113 8.27 -8.53 -14.38
C ILE A 113 7.90 -9.67 -13.45
N LEU A 114 8.89 -10.50 -13.13
CA LEU A 114 8.73 -11.61 -12.21
C LEU A 114 9.00 -11.12 -10.80
N CYS A 115 7.99 -11.19 -9.94
CA CYS A 115 8.16 -11.07 -8.49
C CYS A 115 8.49 -12.40 -7.84
N ALA A 116 9.35 -13.18 -8.50
CA ALA A 116 9.87 -14.39 -7.91
C ALA A 116 11.00 -14.01 -6.95
N LYS A 117 10.98 -14.60 -5.76
CA LYS A 117 12.13 -14.48 -4.85
C LYS A 117 13.34 -15.12 -5.50
N THR A 118 14.48 -14.46 -5.40
CA THR A 118 15.75 -15.04 -5.86
C THR A 118 16.08 -16.24 -4.97
N SER A 119 16.34 -17.38 -5.60
CA SER A 119 16.81 -18.58 -4.90
C SER A 119 18.23 -18.33 -4.39
N GLN A 120 18.35 -17.92 -3.13
CA GLN A 120 19.54 -18.13 -2.27
C GLN A 120 20.69 -17.09 -2.32
N SER A 121 20.80 -16.38 -1.19
CA SER A 121 21.96 -16.13 -0.31
C SER A 121 23.32 -15.61 -0.77
N ASP A 122 23.54 -15.15 -2.00
CA ASP A 122 24.82 -14.53 -2.35
C ASP A 122 24.63 -13.09 -2.85
N THR A 123 24.83 -12.13 -1.93
CA THR A 123 25.49 -10.81 -2.11
C THR A 123 24.99 -9.75 -1.11
N ASP A 124 25.19 -9.99 0.19
CA ASP A 124 24.93 -8.98 1.23
C ASP A 124 25.79 -7.71 1.10
N VAL A 125 26.85 -7.75 0.29
CA VAL A 125 27.83 -6.65 0.15
C VAL A 125 27.74 -5.93 -1.21
N GLU A 126 27.32 -6.61 -2.29
CA GLU A 126 27.27 -6.02 -3.64
C GLU A 126 25.92 -5.32 -3.94
N ALA A 127 24.81 -5.82 -3.38
CA ALA A 127 23.49 -5.21 -3.56
C ALA A 127 23.39 -3.76 -3.04
N ALA A 128 24.27 -3.37 -2.11
CA ALA A 128 24.27 -2.02 -1.54
C ALA A 128 24.85 -0.94 -2.48
N GLN A 129 25.67 -1.32 -3.46
CA GLN A 129 26.33 -0.37 -4.38
C GLN A 129 25.54 -0.12 -5.66
N ASP A 130 24.79 -1.13 -6.12
CA ASP A 130 23.95 -1.01 -7.31
C ASP A 130 22.69 -0.20 -6.98
N ARG A 131 22.53 0.95 -7.66
CA ARG A 131 21.42 1.88 -7.42
C ARG A 131 20.81 2.33 -8.73
N LEU A 132 19.48 2.41 -8.75
CA LEU A 132 18.71 2.98 -9.85
C LEU A 132 17.91 4.16 -9.32
N ASN A 133 18.15 5.35 -9.88
CA ASN A 133 17.51 6.61 -9.43
C ASN A 133 17.64 6.87 -7.92
N GLY A 134 18.78 6.45 -7.34
CA GLY A 134 19.03 6.58 -5.91
C GLY A 134 18.44 5.45 -5.05
N TYR A 135 17.65 4.53 -5.59
CA TYR A 135 17.10 3.38 -4.87
C TYR A 135 18.09 2.21 -4.85
N PRO A 136 18.36 1.58 -3.71
CA PRO A 136 19.23 0.40 -3.63
C PRO A 136 18.58 -0.80 -4.30
N LYS A 137 19.40 -1.68 -4.88
CA LYS A 137 18.93 -2.96 -5.41
C LYS A 137 18.27 -3.80 -4.32
N SER A 138 17.19 -4.49 -4.67
CA SER A 138 16.49 -5.39 -3.76
C SER A 138 17.37 -6.57 -3.38
N ARG A 139 17.27 -6.98 -2.12
CA ARG A 139 17.94 -8.14 -1.55
C ARG A 139 17.23 -9.46 -1.87
N PHE A 140 15.94 -9.39 -2.18
CA PHE A 140 15.08 -10.58 -2.29
C PHE A 140 14.55 -10.81 -3.70
N TYR A 141 14.53 -9.78 -4.55
CA TYR A 141 13.87 -9.80 -5.85
C TYR A 141 14.81 -9.32 -6.97
N GLU A 142 14.94 -10.15 -8.00
CA GLU A 142 15.79 -9.85 -9.14
C GLU A 142 15.26 -8.66 -9.96
N GLY A 143 16.18 -7.77 -10.36
CA GLY A 143 15.86 -6.62 -11.23
C GLY A 143 15.04 -5.51 -10.56
N LEU A 144 14.71 -5.64 -9.27
CA LEU A 144 13.98 -4.63 -8.50
C LEU A 144 14.92 -3.78 -7.64
N TYR A 145 14.55 -2.51 -7.48
CA TYR A 145 15.23 -1.53 -6.63
C TYR A 145 14.23 -0.99 -5.62
N TYR A 146 14.59 -1.06 -4.34
CA TYR A 146 13.68 -0.83 -3.23
C TYR A 146 13.45 0.65 -2.95
N ILE A 147 12.20 1.10 -3.05
CA ILE A 147 11.81 2.49 -2.79
C ILE A 147 11.45 2.66 -1.32
N GLY A 148 10.65 1.73 -0.78
CA GLY A 148 10.11 1.78 0.57
C GLY A 148 8.92 0.85 0.74
N ARG A 149 8.13 1.06 1.80
CA ARG A 149 6.96 0.24 2.12
C ARG A 149 5.82 1.06 2.71
N PHE A 150 4.59 0.68 2.36
CA PHE A 150 3.38 1.08 3.09
C PHE A 150 3.18 0.10 4.23
N ILE A 151 3.02 0.57 5.46
CA ILE A 151 2.75 -0.28 6.63
C ILE A 151 1.67 0.33 7.51
N GLU A 152 1.02 -0.50 8.31
CA GLU A 152 0.16 -0.02 9.38
C GLU A 152 0.98 0.41 10.59
N ALA A 153 0.70 1.60 11.13
CA ALA A 153 1.48 2.16 12.24
C ALA A 153 1.35 1.34 13.54
N HIS A 154 0.29 0.53 13.69
CA HIS A 154 0.14 -0.39 14.83
C HIS A 154 1.22 -1.48 14.87
N ALA A 155 1.90 -1.77 13.75
CA ALA A 155 2.90 -2.84 13.66
C ALA A 155 4.32 -2.42 14.11
N SER A 156 4.60 -1.12 14.29
CA SER A 156 5.90 -0.64 14.79
C SER A 156 5.72 0.05 16.13
N GLY A 157 6.20 -0.58 17.21
CA GLY A 157 6.10 -0.08 18.59
C GLY A 157 6.92 1.18 18.91
N SER A 158 7.15 2.08 17.95
CA SER A 158 7.81 3.35 18.18
C SER A 158 7.48 4.35 17.06
N ASP A 159 6.30 4.94 17.10
CA ASP A 159 6.20 6.40 17.08
C ASP A 159 4.76 6.80 17.35
N ASN A 160 4.61 7.93 18.02
CA ASN A 160 3.34 8.50 18.45
C ASN A 160 2.60 9.13 17.25
N THR A 161 2.44 8.39 16.16
CA THR A 161 1.73 8.83 14.96
C THR A 161 0.31 8.30 15.00
N ASP A 162 -0.67 9.19 15.15
CA ASP A 162 -2.12 8.90 15.11
C ASP A 162 -2.62 8.38 13.74
N ALA A 163 -1.74 8.18 12.75
CA ALA A 163 -2.06 7.69 11.42
C ALA A 163 -1.82 6.18 11.33
N PRO A 164 -2.86 5.34 11.15
CA PRO A 164 -2.73 3.89 11.07
C PRO A 164 -2.11 3.41 9.78
N LEU A 165 -1.76 4.28 8.83
CA LEU A 165 -1.07 3.96 7.59
C LEU A 165 0.07 4.95 7.35
N VAL A 166 1.28 4.45 7.10
CA VAL A 166 2.46 5.27 6.83
C VAL A 166 3.28 4.69 5.68
N PHE A 167 3.95 5.57 4.93
CA PHE A 167 4.98 5.16 3.98
C PHE A 167 6.36 5.35 4.60
N GLN A 168 7.13 4.26 4.65
CA GLN A 168 8.50 4.22 5.16
C GLN A 168 9.49 4.10 3.99
N THR A 169 10.38 5.08 3.86
CA THR A 169 11.40 5.11 2.80
C THR A 169 12.55 4.14 3.07
N HIS A 170 13.19 3.64 2.02
CA HIS A 170 14.38 2.79 2.12
C HIS A 170 15.57 3.40 2.91
N GLU A 171 15.65 4.74 3.00
CA GLU A 171 16.74 5.44 3.71
C GLU A 171 16.69 5.21 5.23
N HIS A 172 15.49 5.09 5.77
CA HIS A 172 15.24 4.93 7.20
C HIS A 172 14.94 3.48 7.57
N HIS A 173 14.37 2.72 6.64
CA HIS A 173 13.94 1.35 6.86
C HIS A 173 14.45 0.45 5.73
N PRO A 174 15.44 -0.42 5.99
CA PRO A 174 15.93 -1.34 4.97
C PRO A 174 14.84 -2.33 4.57
N GLU A 175 14.99 -2.90 3.38
CA GLU A 175 14.08 -3.90 2.86
C GLU A 175 14.00 -5.12 3.80
N THR A 176 12.78 -5.47 4.20
CA THR A 176 12.47 -6.70 4.93
C THR A 176 11.88 -7.75 3.99
N GLU A 177 12.13 -9.03 4.25
CA GLU A 177 11.54 -10.08 3.42
C GLU A 177 10.03 -10.15 3.61
N LEU A 178 9.25 -10.14 2.52
CA LEU A 178 7.82 -10.41 2.56
C LEU A 178 7.54 -11.91 2.61
N PRO A 179 6.43 -12.36 3.23
CA PRO A 179 6.07 -13.78 3.26
C PRO A 179 5.98 -14.38 1.86
N ALA A 180 6.53 -15.60 1.69
CA ALA A 180 6.43 -16.33 0.43
C ALA A 180 4.98 -16.76 0.17
N ARG A 181 4.59 -16.76 -1.11
CA ARG A 181 3.34 -17.40 -1.58
C ARG A 181 3.42 -18.90 -1.23
N LEU A 182 2.43 -19.38 -0.49
CA LEU A 182 2.28 -20.80 -0.13
C LEU A 182 2.00 -21.64 -1.38
#